data_AF-A0A060CLX1-F1
#
_entry.id   AF-A0A060CLX1-F1
#
_cell.length_a   1.000
_cell.length_b   1.000
_cell.length_c   1.000
_cell.angle_alpha   90.00
_cell.angle_beta   90.00
_cell.angle_gamma   90.00
#
_symmetry.space_group_name_H-M   'P 1'
#
loop_
_entity.id
_entity.type
_entity.pdbx_description
1 polymer ?
#
loop_
_entity_poly.entity_id
_entity_poly.type
_entity_poly.pdbx_seq_one_letter_code
_entity_poly.pdbx_strand_id
1 'polypeptide(L)'
;YPAVDGVMNMHGRTILLALLQARISPEHASRMWQTMMDDSGYDHMLKAWLVLDNHDTPRLNHILKQDWQIRMARTLQFTLPGSVCLYYGSEVGMEGGEDPENRAPMRWDLVKEQNQTLRLHKQLIDLRQKHRSLRVGEFRRLDSAGTFAFQRTTDRVSETVLVLANPSDK
;
A
#
# COMPACT_ATOMS: atom_id res chain seq x y z
N TYR A 1 -12.71 -21.58 16.19
CA TYR A 1 -12.56 -20.12 16.11
C TYR A 1 -11.19 -19.82 15.52
N PRO A 2 -11.04 -18.83 14.63
CA PRO A 2 -9.71 -18.41 14.17
C PRO A 2 -8.89 -17.95 15.38
N ALA A 3 -7.59 -18.25 15.40
CA ALA A 3 -6.70 -17.88 16.51
C ALA A 3 -6.42 -16.37 16.56
N VAL A 4 -6.57 -15.67 15.43
CA VAL A 4 -6.36 -14.23 15.27
C VAL A 4 -7.32 -13.66 14.21
N ASP A 5 -7.69 -12.38 14.34
CA ASP A 5 -8.55 -11.69 13.37
C ASP A 5 -7.82 -11.17 12.13
N GLY A 6 -6.53 -10.86 12.27
CA GLY A 6 -5.67 -10.34 11.21
C GLY A 6 -4.21 -10.40 11.60
N VAL A 7 -3.33 -10.37 10.60
CA VAL A 7 -1.87 -10.37 10.76
C VAL A 7 -1.25 -9.22 9.98
N MET A 8 0.01 -8.91 10.27
CA MET A 8 0.78 -7.97 9.43
C MET A 8 1.05 -8.60 8.07
N ASN A 9 0.57 -7.96 7.00
CA ASN A 9 0.75 -8.43 5.63
C ASN A 9 2.16 -8.10 5.09
N MET A 10 3.17 -8.76 5.67
CA MET A 10 4.58 -8.62 5.26
C MET A 10 4.86 -9.23 3.89
N HIS A 11 4.04 -10.19 3.45
CA HIS A 11 4.13 -10.75 2.10
C HIS A 11 3.72 -9.72 1.04
N GLY A 12 2.58 -9.04 1.24
CA GLY A 12 2.13 -7.93 0.39
C GLY A 12 3.16 -6.79 0.35
N ARG A 13 3.76 -6.44 1.49
CA ARG A 13 4.90 -5.51 1.54
C ARG A 13 6.04 -5.94 0.60
N THR A 14 6.43 -7.20 0.68
CA THR A 14 7.54 -7.75 -0.12
C THR A 14 7.25 -7.68 -1.61
N ILE A 15 6.03 -8.04 -2.03
CA ILE A 15 5.58 -7.94 -3.42
C ILE A 15 5.66 -6.48 -3.90
N LEU A 16 5.11 -5.53 -3.14
CA LEU A 16 5.09 -4.12 -3.53
C LEU A 16 6.49 -3.52 -3.63
N LEU A 17 7.39 -3.83 -2.69
CA LEU A 17 8.76 -3.33 -2.75
C LEU A 17 9.53 -3.96 -3.92
N ALA A 18 9.35 -5.24 -4.20
CA ALA A 18 9.97 -5.89 -5.34
C ALA A 18 9.47 -5.32 -6.67
N LEU A 19 8.17 -5.03 -6.78
CA LEU A 19 7.57 -4.36 -7.94
C LEU A 19 8.18 -2.97 -8.16
N LEU A 20 8.19 -2.13 -7.12
CA LEU A 20 8.62 -0.73 -7.23
C LEU A 20 10.12 -0.59 -7.46
N GLN A 21 10.92 -1.57 -7.02
CA GLN A 21 12.36 -1.64 -7.29
C GLN A 21 12.68 -2.40 -8.59
N ALA A 22 11.68 -2.68 -9.42
CA ALA A 22 11.82 -3.41 -10.69
C ALA A 22 12.52 -4.79 -10.55
N ARG A 23 12.42 -5.42 -9.37
CA ARG A 23 12.95 -6.78 -9.12
C ARG A 23 12.03 -7.86 -9.67
N ILE A 24 10.75 -7.55 -9.86
CA ILE A 24 9.75 -8.41 -10.50
C ILE A 24 8.89 -7.56 -11.46
N SER A 25 8.36 -8.20 -12.50
CA SER A 25 7.48 -7.54 -13.46
C SER A 25 6.09 -7.25 -12.86
N PRO A 26 5.32 -6.30 -13.43
CA PRO A 26 3.95 -6.02 -12.99
C PRO A 26 3.03 -7.24 -13.06
N GLU A 27 3.22 -8.09 -14.06
CA GLU A 27 2.45 -9.32 -14.25
C GLU A 27 2.79 -10.36 -13.16
N HIS A 28 4.08 -10.50 -12.82
CA HIS A 28 4.51 -11.36 -11.72
C HIS A 28 3.97 -10.86 -10.38
N ALA A 29 4.11 -9.57 -10.08
CA ALA A 29 3.59 -8.98 -8.87
C ALA A 29 2.06 -9.17 -8.76
N SER A 30 1.33 -8.95 -9.86
CA SER A 30 -0.13 -9.12 -9.90
C SER A 30 -0.54 -10.58 -9.67
N ARG A 31 0.19 -11.55 -10.26
CA ARG A 31 -0.03 -12.98 -10.01
C ARG A 31 0.24 -13.36 -8.55
N MET A 32 1.38 -12.94 -8.00
CA MET A 32 1.72 -13.21 -6.60
C MET A 32 0.69 -12.61 -5.64
N TRP A 33 0.20 -11.40 -5.93
CA TRP A 33 -0.85 -10.78 -5.13
C TRP A 33 -2.16 -11.57 -5.18
N GLN A 34 -2.58 -12.02 -6.37
CA GLN A 34 -3.76 -12.86 -6.52
C GLN A 34 -3.61 -14.18 -5.74
N THR A 35 -2.46 -14.86 -5.87
CA THR A 35 -2.18 -16.09 -5.10
C THR A 35 -2.27 -15.85 -3.60
N MET A 36 -1.68 -14.76 -3.09
CA MET A 36 -1.79 -14.40 -1.66
C MET A 36 -3.25 -14.19 -1.21
N MET A 37 -4.08 -13.55 -2.05
CA MET A 37 -5.51 -13.35 -1.77
C MET A 37 -6.27 -14.69 -1.74
N ASP A 38 -5.98 -15.57 -2.70
CA ASP A 38 -6.64 -16.88 -2.83
C ASP A 38 -6.27 -17.81 -1.66
N ASP A 39 -4.98 -17.86 -1.29
CA ASP A 39 -4.47 -18.71 -0.21
C ASP A 39 -4.97 -18.25 1.18
N SER A 40 -5.09 -16.94 1.38
CA SER A 40 -5.47 -16.37 2.69
C SER A 40 -6.99 -16.32 2.87
N GLY A 41 -7.75 -16.32 1.77
CA GLY A 41 -9.17 -16.01 1.78
C GLY A 41 -9.44 -14.50 1.89
N TYR A 42 -10.46 -14.05 1.17
CA TYR A 42 -10.76 -12.63 0.99
C TYR A 42 -11.08 -11.90 2.32
N ASP A 43 -11.93 -12.50 3.16
CA ASP A 43 -12.36 -11.93 4.44
C ASP A 43 -11.20 -11.74 5.43
N HIS A 44 -10.26 -12.70 5.47
CA HIS A 44 -9.07 -12.60 6.30
C HIS A 44 -8.13 -11.52 5.77
N MET A 45 -8.01 -11.42 4.45
CA MET A 45 -7.13 -10.43 3.84
C MET A 45 -7.63 -8.99 3.98
N LEU A 46 -8.95 -8.77 4.05
CA LEU A 46 -9.51 -7.47 4.41
C LEU A 46 -9.14 -7.01 5.84
N LYS A 47 -8.91 -7.94 6.76
CA LYS A 47 -8.56 -7.67 8.17
C LYS A 47 -7.05 -7.58 8.40
N ALA A 48 -6.24 -8.17 7.52
CA ALA A 48 -4.79 -8.11 7.59
C ALA A 48 -4.29 -6.66 7.43
N TRP A 49 -3.23 -6.32 8.16
CA TRP A 49 -2.66 -4.97 8.15
C TRP A 49 -1.68 -4.82 7.00
N LEU A 50 -2.01 -3.99 6.01
CA LEU A 50 -1.10 -3.65 4.93
C LEU A 50 -0.10 -2.59 5.42
N VAL A 51 1.10 -3.06 5.75
CA VAL A 51 2.20 -2.31 6.35
C VAL A 51 3.33 -2.19 5.32
N LEU A 52 3.88 -0.99 5.13
CA LEU A 52 5.05 -0.79 4.27
C LEU A 52 6.35 -0.56 5.05
N ASP A 53 6.23 -0.12 6.29
CA ASP A 53 7.31 0.20 7.22
C ASP A 53 6.77 0.10 8.65
N ASN A 54 7.64 -0.22 9.61
CA ASN A 54 7.35 -0.27 11.04
C ASN A 54 8.64 -0.09 11.86
N HIS A 55 8.60 -0.40 13.15
CA HIS A 55 9.74 -0.29 14.06
C HIS A 55 10.80 -1.41 13.91
N ASP A 56 10.53 -2.44 13.11
CA ASP A 56 11.42 -3.59 12.85
C ASP A 56 11.92 -3.62 11.39
N THR A 57 11.60 -2.59 10.61
CA THR A 57 12.03 -2.48 9.22
C THR A 57 12.44 -1.04 8.91
N PRO A 58 13.32 -0.81 7.91
CA PRO A 58 13.62 0.53 7.46
C PRO A 58 12.37 1.26 6.96
N ARG A 59 12.36 2.58 7.15
CA ARG A 59 11.27 3.44 6.68
C ARG A 59 11.15 3.37 5.16
N LEU A 60 9.94 3.48 4.62
CA LEU A 60 9.71 3.38 3.18
C LEU A 60 10.55 4.38 2.39
N ASN A 61 10.66 5.62 2.88
CA ASN A 61 11.44 6.69 2.26
C ASN A 61 12.95 6.46 2.35
N HIS A 62 13.40 5.56 3.24
CA HIS A 62 14.79 5.10 3.24
C HIS A 62 15.02 4.03 2.17
N ILE A 63 14.03 3.15 1.94
CA ILE A 63 14.12 2.03 0.98
C ILE A 63 13.96 2.50 -0.47
N LEU A 64 12.95 3.34 -0.73
CA LEU A 64 12.62 3.87 -2.05
C LEU A 64 13.16 5.29 -2.15
N LYS A 65 13.93 5.58 -3.21
CA LYS A 65 14.62 6.86 -3.36
C LYS A 65 13.94 7.82 -4.33
N GLN A 66 13.07 7.31 -5.19
CA GLN A 66 12.37 8.13 -6.16
C GLN A 66 10.99 8.51 -5.65
N ASP A 67 10.62 9.78 -5.77
CA ASP A 67 9.32 10.30 -5.30
C ASP A 67 8.14 9.51 -5.90
N TRP A 68 8.19 9.21 -7.20
CA TRP A 68 7.13 8.44 -7.86
C TRP A 68 6.95 7.04 -7.24
N GLN A 69 8.03 6.37 -6.82
CA GLN A 69 7.95 5.06 -6.17
C GLN A 69 7.25 5.16 -4.83
N ILE A 70 7.60 6.16 -4.02
CA ILE A 70 7.01 6.39 -2.70
C ILE A 70 5.52 6.72 -2.84
N ARG A 71 5.18 7.63 -3.75
CA ARG A 71 3.78 8.03 -4.02
C ARG A 71 2.96 6.85 -4.53
N MET A 72 3.52 6.02 -5.40
CA MET A 72 2.88 4.81 -5.91
C MET A 72 2.69 3.77 -4.81
N ALA A 73 3.70 3.52 -3.98
CA ALA A 73 3.62 2.61 -2.84
C ALA A 73 2.46 2.99 -1.91
N ARG A 74 2.35 4.27 -1.54
CA ARG A 74 1.25 4.77 -0.70
C ARG A 74 -0.09 4.68 -1.43
N THR A 75 -0.15 5.03 -2.71
CA THR A 75 -1.39 4.90 -3.49
C THR A 75 -1.87 3.45 -3.54
N LEU A 76 -0.97 2.49 -3.76
CA LEU A 76 -1.27 1.06 -3.73
C LEU A 76 -1.68 0.61 -2.31
N GLN A 77 -0.98 1.06 -1.27
CA GLN A 77 -1.33 0.77 0.13
C GLN A 77 -2.78 1.16 0.44
N PHE A 78 -3.24 2.31 -0.06
CA PHE A 78 -4.59 2.82 0.20
C PHE A 78 -5.68 2.26 -0.71
N THR A 79 -5.31 1.62 -1.83
CA THR A 79 -6.26 1.10 -2.82
C THR A 79 -6.36 -0.42 -2.85
N LEU A 80 -5.36 -1.13 -2.34
CA LEU A 80 -5.37 -2.59 -2.21
C LEU A 80 -6.24 -3.07 -1.02
N PRO A 81 -6.66 -4.36 -1.04
CA PRO A 81 -7.35 -4.98 0.09
C PRO A 81 -6.50 -5.01 1.36
N GLY A 82 -7.16 -4.94 2.51
CA GLY A 82 -6.54 -4.94 3.83
C GLY A 82 -6.75 -3.65 4.60
N SER A 83 -6.36 -3.67 5.86
CA SER A 83 -6.39 -2.51 6.76
C SER A 83 -5.09 -1.72 6.61
N VAL A 84 -5.19 -0.47 6.17
CA VAL A 84 -4.02 0.41 6.02
C VAL A 84 -3.42 0.69 7.39
N CYS A 85 -2.14 0.37 7.56
CA CYS A 85 -1.39 0.69 8.77
C CYS A 85 -0.18 1.56 8.40
N LEU A 86 -0.15 2.78 8.93
CA LEU A 86 0.95 3.73 8.76
C LEU A 86 1.82 3.74 10.01
N TYR A 87 3.13 3.77 9.81
CA TYR A 87 4.08 4.01 10.88
C TYR A 87 4.24 5.52 11.11
N TYR A 88 4.37 5.95 12.38
CA TYR A 88 4.41 7.37 12.70
C TYR A 88 5.54 8.09 11.95
N GLY A 89 5.27 9.29 11.46
CA GLY A 89 6.23 10.06 10.69
C GLY A 89 6.26 9.72 9.21
N SER A 90 5.72 8.55 8.79
CA SER A 90 5.61 8.21 7.37
C SER A 90 4.67 9.15 6.63
N GLU A 91 3.66 9.70 7.31
CA GLU A 91 2.72 10.68 6.79
C GLU A 91 3.36 12.04 6.47
N VAL A 92 4.48 12.37 7.12
CA VAL A 92 5.27 13.57 6.82
C VAL A 92 6.56 13.28 6.04
N GLY A 93 6.79 12.00 5.72
CA GLY A 93 7.93 11.55 4.92
C GLY A 93 9.25 11.38 5.68
N MET A 94 9.20 11.02 6.96
CA MET A 94 10.41 10.72 7.73
C MET A 94 11.22 9.58 7.09
N GLU A 95 12.55 9.72 7.12
CA GLU A 95 13.53 8.71 6.74
C GLU A 95 14.18 8.06 7.97
N GLY A 96 14.83 6.90 7.77
CA GLY A 96 15.54 6.14 8.79
C GLY A 96 15.79 4.70 8.34
N GLY A 97 17.03 4.22 8.53
CA GLY A 97 17.46 2.86 8.22
C GLY A 97 16.93 1.82 9.20
N GLU A 98 17.76 0.85 9.58
CA GLU A 98 17.40 -0.16 10.58
C GLU A 98 17.26 0.43 12.00
N ASP A 99 16.81 -0.38 12.96
CA ASP A 99 16.82 -0.02 14.39
C ASP A 99 18.24 0.39 14.82
N PRO A 100 18.45 1.57 15.44
CA PRO A 100 17.45 2.49 15.99
C PRO A 100 17.04 3.69 15.12
N GLU A 101 17.57 3.83 13.91
CA GLU A 101 17.30 5.00 13.06
C GLU A 101 15.82 5.12 12.67
N ASN A 102 15.13 4.01 12.38
CA ASN A 102 13.69 4.02 12.12
C ASN A 102 12.83 4.45 13.33
N ARG A 103 13.41 4.53 14.54
CA ARG A 103 12.73 4.93 15.78
C ARG A 103 13.07 6.38 16.21
N ALA A 104 13.59 7.20 15.29
CA ALA A 104 13.90 8.60 15.54
C ALA A 104 12.66 9.40 16.01
N PRO A 105 12.84 10.43 16.88
CA PRO A 105 11.76 11.28 17.34
C PRO A 105 10.93 11.89 16.21
N MET A 106 9.62 12.02 16.43
CA MET A 106 8.71 12.59 15.45
C MET A 106 9.13 14.00 15.01
N ARG A 107 9.22 14.22 13.69
CA ARG A 107 9.55 15.51 13.08
C ARG A 107 8.34 16.42 12.99
N TRP A 108 7.93 16.99 14.13
CA TRP A 108 6.81 17.92 14.22
C TRP A 108 6.94 19.16 13.34
N ASP A 109 8.17 19.58 13.04
CA ASP A 109 8.48 20.69 12.14
C ASP A 109 8.09 20.42 10.68
N LEU A 110 7.86 19.15 10.31
CA LEU A 110 7.38 18.74 8.98
C LEU A 110 5.84 18.68 8.88
N VAL A 111 5.12 18.81 10.01
CA VAL A 111 3.65 18.81 10.05
C VAL A 111 3.14 20.19 9.63
N LYS A 112 3.15 20.43 8.32
CA LYS A 112 2.77 21.70 7.69
C LYS A 112 1.89 21.43 6.47
N GLU A 113 0.95 22.32 6.18
CA GLU A 113 0.07 22.18 5.00
C GLU A 113 0.86 22.15 3.68
N GLN A 114 2.07 22.73 3.64
CA GLN A 114 2.96 22.71 2.48
C GLN A 114 3.68 21.37 2.28
N ASN A 115 3.67 20.45 3.26
CA ASN A 115 4.25 19.12 3.10
C ASN A 115 3.45 18.28 2.09
N GLN A 116 4.09 17.93 0.97
CA GLN A 116 3.47 17.16 -0.12
C GLN A 116 3.07 15.75 0.33
N THR A 117 3.89 15.08 1.13
CA THR A 117 3.60 13.74 1.67
C THR A 117 2.38 13.77 2.57
N LEU A 118 2.24 14.80 3.42
CA LEU A 118 1.08 14.94 4.29
C LEU A 118 -0.20 15.19 3.48
N ARG A 119 -0.13 16.07 2.47
CA ARG A 119 -1.27 16.30 1.56
C ARG A 119 -1.67 15.03 0.81
N LEU A 120 -0.70 14.26 0.32
CA LEU A 120 -0.97 12.97 -0.34
C LEU A 120 -1.69 12.01 0.62
N HIS A 121 -1.21 11.84 1.86
CA HIS A 121 -1.86 10.96 2.82
C HIS A 121 -3.29 11.42 3.13
N LYS A 122 -3.52 12.73 3.35
CA LYS A 122 -4.88 13.28 3.52
C LYS A 122 -5.77 12.96 2.32
N GLN A 123 -5.27 13.13 1.09
CA GLN A 123 -6.01 12.81 -0.14
C GLN A 123 -6.33 11.32 -0.26
N LEU A 124 -5.38 10.44 0.06
CA LEU A 124 -5.59 8.99 -0.01
C LEU A 124 -6.56 8.47 1.06
N ILE A 125 -6.52 9.05 2.27
CA ILE A 125 -7.49 8.77 3.33
C ILE A 125 -8.90 9.17 2.86
N ASP A 126 -9.05 10.39 2.35
CA ASP A 126 -10.33 10.91 1.84
C ASP A 126 -10.86 10.06 0.68
N LEU A 127 -10.01 9.72 -0.29
CA LEU A 127 -10.34 8.81 -1.40
C LEU A 127 -10.86 7.47 -0.87
N ARG A 128 -10.13 6.83 0.05
CA ARG A 128 -10.52 5.54 0.62
C ARG A 128 -11.83 5.62 1.42
N GLN A 129 -12.07 6.71 2.14
CA GLN A 129 -13.31 6.90 2.89
C GLN A 129 -14.52 7.07 1.96
N LYS A 130 -14.38 7.89 0.91
CA LYS A 130 -15.43 8.17 -0.08
C LYS A 130 -15.80 6.95 -0.92
N HIS A 131 -14.84 6.09 -1.26
CA HIS A 131 -15.09 4.91 -2.08
C HIS A 131 -15.16 3.64 -1.24
N ARG A 132 -16.39 3.16 -0.96
CA ARG A 132 -16.61 1.91 -0.21
C ARG A 132 -15.90 0.72 -0.85
N SER A 133 -15.82 0.66 -2.18
CA SER A 133 -15.07 -0.36 -2.93
C SER A 133 -13.61 -0.48 -2.51
N LEU A 134 -12.93 0.64 -2.21
CA LEU A 134 -11.54 0.61 -1.74
C LEU A 134 -11.41 0.01 -0.33
N ARG A 135 -12.46 0.10 0.50
CA ARG A 135 -12.47 -0.43 1.87
C ARG A 135 -12.83 -1.91 1.95
N VAL A 136 -13.87 -2.34 1.23
CA VAL A 136 -14.44 -3.70 1.37
C VAL A 136 -14.75 -4.40 0.04
N GLY A 137 -14.56 -3.71 -1.09
CA GLY A 137 -14.94 -4.25 -2.40
C GLY A 137 -13.97 -5.32 -2.88
N GLU A 138 -14.50 -6.39 -3.47
CA GLU A 138 -13.76 -7.52 -4.02
C GLU A 138 -12.59 -7.08 -4.89
N PHE A 139 -11.47 -7.77 -4.74
CA PHE A 139 -10.30 -7.56 -5.59
C PHE A 139 -10.38 -8.48 -6.79
N ARG A 140 -10.27 -7.91 -7.98
CA ARG A 140 -10.08 -8.68 -9.20
C ARG A 140 -8.90 -8.11 -9.97
N ARG A 141 -7.88 -8.95 -10.13
CA ARG A 141 -6.74 -8.66 -10.99
C ARG A 141 -7.20 -8.40 -12.43
N LEU A 142 -6.59 -7.42 -13.08
CA LEU A 142 -6.79 -7.15 -14.50
C LEU A 142 -5.52 -7.52 -15.26
N ASP A 143 -5.67 -8.22 -16.38
CA ASP A 143 -4.55 -8.51 -17.27
C ASP A 143 -4.16 -7.24 -18.03
N SER A 144 -2.91 -6.80 -17.83
CA SER A 144 -2.34 -5.63 -18.49
C SER A 144 -0.86 -5.85 -18.70
N ALA A 145 -0.33 -5.38 -19.82
CA ALA A 145 1.11 -5.40 -20.09
C ALA A 145 1.77 -4.16 -19.46
N GLY A 146 2.78 -4.37 -18.64
CA GLY A 146 3.57 -3.28 -18.04
C GLY A 146 2.88 -2.50 -16.93
N THR A 147 1.66 -2.86 -16.52
CA THR A 147 0.92 -2.18 -15.45
C THR A 147 0.47 -3.17 -14.38
N PHE A 148 0.59 -2.79 -13.11
CA PHE A 148 -0.07 -3.49 -12.01
C PHE A 148 -1.51 -2.98 -11.94
N ALA A 149 -2.46 -3.78 -12.41
CA ALA A 149 -3.84 -3.36 -12.63
C ALA A 149 -4.84 -4.25 -11.88
N PHE A 150 -5.83 -3.61 -11.27
CA PHE A 150 -6.92 -4.32 -10.58
C PHE A 150 -8.18 -3.46 -10.51
N GLN A 151 -9.31 -4.13 -10.26
CA GLN A 151 -10.55 -3.47 -9.90
C GLN A 151 -10.95 -3.79 -8.46
N ARG A 152 -11.65 -2.84 -7.83
CA ARG A 152 -12.32 -2.99 -6.55
C ARG A 152 -13.82 -2.79 -6.77
N THR A 153 -14.64 -3.79 -6.48
CA THR A 153 -16.09 -3.75 -6.78
C THR A 153 -16.91 -4.20 -5.58
N THR A 154 -18.06 -3.57 -5.35
CA THR A 154 -19.02 -3.98 -4.33
C THR A 154 -20.26 -4.61 -4.98
N ASP A 155 -21.28 -4.90 -4.19
CA ASP A 155 -22.64 -5.18 -4.66
C ASP A 155 -23.22 -4.07 -5.57
N ARG A 156 -22.65 -2.86 -5.52
CA ARG A 156 -23.03 -1.73 -6.37
C ARG A 156 -21.96 -1.51 -7.44
N VAL A 157 -22.25 -1.98 -8.66
CA VAL A 157 -21.32 -1.89 -9.80
C VAL A 157 -20.89 -0.45 -10.09
N SER A 158 -21.76 0.54 -9.87
CA SER A 158 -21.46 1.97 -10.05
C SER A 158 -20.37 2.52 -9.10
N GLU A 159 -20.06 1.81 -8.01
CA GLU A 159 -18.98 2.16 -7.07
C GLU A 159 -17.63 1.53 -7.44
N THR A 160 -17.55 0.83 -8.59
CA THR A 160 -16.31 0.17 -9.04
C THR A 160 -15.18 1.17 -9.20
N VAL A 161 -14.03 0.87 -8.62
CA VAL A 161 -12.80 1.63 -8.80
C VAL A 161 -11.79 0.78 -9.56
N LEU A 162 -11.26 1.32 -10.65
CA LEU A 162 -10.15 0.75 -11.40
C LEU A 162 -8.86 1.43 -10.97
N VAL A 163 -7.83 0.62 -10.70
CA VAL A 163 -6.49 1.09 -10.32
C VAL A 163 -5.50 0.57 -11.34
N LEU A 164 -4.76 1.49 -11.93
CA LEU A 164 -3.74 1.24 -12.94
C LEU A 164 -2.45 1.88 -12.44
N ALA A 165 -1.51 1.07 -11.96
CA ALA A 165 -0.20 1.54 -11.51
C ALA A 165 0.86 1.11 -12.53
N ASN A 166 1.41 2.09 -13.26
CA ASN A 166 2.52 1.87 -14.18
C ASN A 166 3.86 2.07 -13.42
N PRO A 167 4.58 1.01 -13.03
CA PRO A 167 5.79 1.12 -12.23
C PRO A 167 7.05 1.40 -13.08
N SER A 168 6.90 2.01 -14.26
CA SER A 168 8.02 2.56 -15.03
C SER A 168 8.31 4.02 -14.67
N ASP A 169 9.54 4.44 -14.98
CA ASP A 169 10.02 5.82 -14.93
C ASP A 169 9.62 6.64 -16.18
N LYS A 170 8.94 6.01 -17.13
CA LYS A 170 8.44 6.59 -18.40
C LYS A 170 6.92 6.58 -18.44
#